data_AF-A0A438CIL7-F1
#
_entry.id   AF-A0A438CIL7-F1
#
_cell.length_a   1.000
_cell.length_b   1.000
_cell.length_c   1.000
_cell.angle_alpha   90.00
_cell.angle_beta   90.00
_cell.angle_gamma   90.00
#
_symmetry.space_group_name_H-M   'P 1'
#
loop_
_entity.id
_entity.type
_entity.pdbx_description
1 polymer ?
#
loop_
_entity_poly.entity_id
_entity_poly.type
_entity_poly.pdbx_seq_one_letter_code
_entity_poly.pdbx_strand_id
1 'polypeptide(L)'
;MYIKTKISASIRGSIEQHENVRELLKAIDEQFVTSDKALASTLIMKFTSLKFTGIRGVREHIMEMRDIVAQLKKLEGMQNLRKPVTSEQFILSGNKMGSHVEAIGT
;
A
#
# COMPACT_ATOMS: atom_id res chain seq x y z
N MET A 1 -7.96 37.10 -7.19
CA MET A 1 -8.91 36.02 -6.78
C MET A 1 -8.76 35.67 -5.31
N TYR A 2 -9.87 35.43 -4.60
CA TYR A 2 -9.87 35.00 -3.19
C TYR A 2 -9.19 33.63 -2.98
N ILE A 3 -9.30 32.70 -3.93
CA ILE A 3 -8.68 31.38 -3.79
C ILE A 3 -7.14 31.46 -3.69
N LYS A 4 -6.50 32.44 -4.35
CA LYS A 4 -5.04 32.65 -4.29
C LYS A 4 -4.56 32.97 -2.87
N THR A 5 -5.40 33.59 -2.03
CA THR A 5 -5.03 33.91 -0.64
C THR A 5 -5.17 32.71 0.30
N LYS A 6 -5.80 31.61 -0.16
CA LYS A 6 -5.91 30.35 0.59
C LYS A 6 -4.80 29.35 0.25
N ILE A 7 -4.06 29.59 -0.82
CA ILE A 7 -2.90 28.77 -1.22
C ILE A 7 -1.68 29.22 -0.41
N SER A 8 -0.92 28.27 0.13
CA SER A 8 0.30 28.59 0.89
C SER A 8 1.36 29.23 0.00
N ALA A 9 2.23 30.06 0.59
CA ALA A 9 3.29 30.75 -0.15
C ALA A 9 4.26 29.76 -0.84
N SER A 10 4.53 28.60 -0.22
CA SER A 10 5.39 27.56 -0.78
C SER A 10 4.83 26.98 -2.08
N ILE A 11 3.52 26.72 -2.13
CA ILE A 11 2.84 26.20 -3.32
C ILE A 11 2.72 27.30 -4.38
N ARG A 12 2.35 28.51 -3.96
CA ARG A 12 2.15 29.66 -4.85
C ARG A 12 3.43 30.05 -5.60
N GLY A 13 4.60 29.93 -4.97
CA GLY A 13 5.88 30.20 -5.60
C GLY A 13 6.32 29.13 -6.62
N SER A 14 5.68 27.96 -6.59
CA SER A 14 5.99 26.82 -7.46
C SER A 14 5.06 26.68 -8.66
N ILE A 15 4.03 27.55 -8.80
CA ILE A 15 3.05 27.51 -9.89
C ILE A 15 2.96 28.87 -10.59
N GLU A 16 2.66 28.86 -11.89
CA GLU A 16 2.44 30.10 -12.64
C GLU A 16 1.18 30.84 -12.14
N GLN A 17 1.19 32.17 -12.24
CA GLN A 17 0.08 33.00 -11.78
C GLN A 17 -1.02 33.05 -12.84
N HIS A 18 -2.17 32.43 -12.56
CA HIS A 18 -3.35 32.50 -13.43
C HIS A 18 -4.44 33.39 -12.82
N GLU A 19 -5.06 34.25 -13.62
CA GLU A 19 -6.22 35.05 -13.19
C GLU A 19 -7.55 34.28 -13.28
N ASN A 20 -7.58 33.13 -13.94
CA ASN A 20 -8.73 32.24 -14.02
C ASN A 20 -8.61 31.08 -13.01
N VAL A 21 -9.69 30.75 -12.28
CA VAL A 21 -9.70 29.67 -11.28
C VAL A 21 -9.41 28.32 -11.95
N ARG A 22 -10.00 28.07 -13.12
CA ARG A 22 -9.88 26.80 -13.82
C ARG A 22 -8.45 26.55 -14.28
N GLU A 23 -7.80 27.57 -14.80
CA GLU A 23 -6.38 27.50 -15.19
C GLU A 23 -5.47 27.33 -13.98
N LEU A 24 -5.75 28.06 -12.89
CA LEU A 24 -4.99 27.92 -11.64
C LEU A 24 -5.07 26.50 -11.07
N LEU A 25 -6.27 25.90 -11.04
CA LEU A 25 -6.45 24.52 -10.55
C LEU A 25 -5.77 23.50 -11.47
N LYS A 26 -5.82 23.71 -12.79
CA LYS A 26 -5.12 22.87 -13.77
C LYS A 26 -3.60 22.95 -13.59
N ALA A 27 -3.05 24.15 -13.40
CA ALA A 27 -1.62 24.34 -13.15
C ALA A 27 -1.16 23.69 -11.84
N ILE A 28 -1.99 23.71 -10.79
CA ILE A 28 -1.71 22.99 -9.54
C ILE A 28 -1.71 21.48 -9.78
N ASP A 29 -2.71 20.95 -10.49
CA ASP A 29 -2.81 19.51 -10.76
C ASP A 29 -1.63 19.01 -11.59
N GLU A 30 -1.22 19.77 -12.62
CA GLU A 30 -0.07 19.47 -13.47
C GLU A 30 1.27 19.57 -12.73
N GLN A 31 1.43 20.56 -11.85
CA GLN A 31 2.68 20.77 -11.12
C GLN A 31 2.86 19.78 -9.97
N PHE A 32 1.76 19.36 -9.33
CA PHE A 32 1.78 18.48 -8.16
C PHE A 32 1.22 17.08 -8.49
N VAL A 33 1.44 16.61 -9.72
CA VAL A 33 1.16 15.22 -10.08
C VAL A 33 1.87 14.30 -9.09
N THR A 34 1.09 13.41 -8.49
CA THR A 34 1.63 12.39 -7.60
C THR A 34 2.50 11.44 -8.44
N SER A 35 3.82 11.52 -8.26
CA SER A 35 4.77 10.65 -8.95
C SER A 35 4.80 9.26 -8.30
N ASP A 36 4.90 8.21 -9.12
CA ASP A 36 5.14 6.84 -8.66
C ASP A 36 6.35 6.74 -7.72
N LYS A 37 7.37 7.58 -7.92
CA LYS A 37 8.55 7.66 -7.05
C LYS A 37 8.22 8.19 -5.65
N ALA A 38 7.31 9.16 -5.56
CA ALA A 38 6.84 9.71 -4.29
C ALA A 38 5.93 8.71 -3.55
N LEU A 39 5.08 7.99 -4.30
CA LEU A 39 4.27 6.90 -3.77
C LEU A 39 5.14 5.75 -3.23
N ALA A 40 6.13 5.31 -4.01
CA ALA A 40 7.08 4.28 -3.60
C ALA A 40 7.84 4.71 -2.34
N SER A 41 8.38 5.93 -2.29
CA SER A 41 9.06 6.47 -1.10
C SER A 41 8.15 6.45 0.14
N THR A 42 6.89 6.83 -0.02
CA THR A 42 5.90 6.81 1.06
C THR A 42 5.62 5.40 1.56
N LEU A 43 5.45 4.44 0.64
CA LEU A 43 5.23 3.03 1.00
C LEU A 43 6.45 2.42 1.69
N ILE A 44 7.67 2.72 1.21
CA ILE A 44 8.91 2.29 1.87
C ILE A 44 8.99 2.85 3.29
N MET A 45 8.71 4.15 3.46
CA MET A 45 8.72 4.78 4.79
C MET A 45 7.68 4.14 5.73
N LYS A 46 6.47 3.86 5.24
CA LYS A 46 5.46 3.13 6.00
C LYS A 46 5.95 1.73 6.38
N PHE A 47 6.52 0.99 5.42
CA PHE A 47 7.03 -0.36 5.64
C PHE A 47 8.14 -0.39 6.69
N THR A 48 9.13 0.50 6.61
CA THR A 48 10.25 0.55 7.55
C THR A 48 9.84 1.04 8.94
N SER A 49 8.79 1.86 9.02
CA SER A 49 8.26 2.36 10.30
C SER A 49 7.26 1.39 10.94
N LEU A 50 6.73 0.42 10.20
CA LEU A 50 5.72 -0.51 10.67
C LEU A 50 6.35 -1.53 11.65
N LYS A 51 6.12 -1.31 12.94
CA LYS A 51 6.58 -2.20 14.01
C LYS A 51 5.40 -2.99 14.60
N PHE A 52 5.66 -4.24 14.95
CA PHE A 52 4.71 -5.02 15.73
C PHE A 52 4.76 -4.56 17.19
N THR A 53 3.67 -3.96 17.68
CA THR A 53 3.58 -3.43 19.05
C THR A 53 2.87 -4.36 20.03
N GLY A 54 2.39 -5.53 19.57
CA GLY A 54 1.58 -6.45 20.37
C GLY A 54 0.15 -5.98 20.66
N ILE A 55 -0.16 -4.71 20.39
CA ILE A 55 -1.52 -4.13 20.57
C ILE A 55 -2.48 -4.65 19.50
N ARG A 56 -1.98 -4.86 18.28
CA ARG A 56 -2.74 -5.42 17.16
C ARG A 56 -2.42 -6.91 17.02
N GLY A 57 -3.36 -7.69 16.52
CA GLY A 57 -3.14 -9.11 16.26
C GLY A 57 -2.07 -9.36 15.21
N VAL A 58 -1.41 -10.51 15.33
CA VAL A 58 -0.32 -10.94 14.42
C VAL A 58 -0.83 -11.03 12.98
N ARG A 59 -2.06 -11.53 12.79
CA ARG A 59 -2.68 -11.66 11.47
C ARG A 59 -2.85 -10.30 10.79
N GLU A 60 -3.34 -9.31 11.52
CA GLU A 60 -3.55 -7.95 11.05
C GLU A 60 -2.22 -7.30 10.64
N HIS A 61 -1.17 -7.50 11.44
CA HIS A 61 0.16 -7.00 11.14
C HIS A 61 0.74 -7.62 9.85
N ILE A 62 0.60 -8.94 9.68
CA ILE A 62 1.03 -9.65 8.47
C ILE A 62 0.26 -9.19 7.24
N MET A 63 -1.06 -8.99 7.36
CA MET A 63 -1.89 -8.52 6.24
C MET A 63 -1.46 -7.13 5.78
N GLU A 64 -1.16 -6.22 6.71
CA GLU A 64 -0.71 -4.87 6.37
C GLU A 64 0.69 -4.85 5.73
N MET A 65 1.63 -5.66 6.23
CA MET A 65 2.93 -5.82 5.56
C MET A 65 2.79 -6.35 4.14
N ARG A 66 1.91 -7.33 3.92
CA ARG A 66 1.65 -7.90 2.59
C ARG A 66 1.02 -6.90 1.65
N ASP A 67 0.08 -6.09 2.14
CA ASP A 67 -0.58 -5.05 1.36
C ASP A 67 0.43 -4.00 0.86
N ILE A 68 1.31 -3.51 1.75
CA ILE A 68 2.35 -2.55 1.36
C ILE A 68 3.29 -3.14 0.30
N VAL A 69 3.70 -4.41 0.46
CA VAL A 69 4.54 -5.10 -0.54
C VAL A 69 3.81 -5.29 -1.87
N ALA A 70 2.52 -5.60 -1.86
CA ALA A 70 1.72 -5.74 -3.07
C ALA A 70 1.62 -4.41 -3.83
N GLN A 71 1.42 -3.30 -3.11
CA GLN A 71 1.41 -1.96 -3.70
C GLN A 71 2.78 -1.59 -4.30
N LEU A 72 3.88 -1.88 -3.62
CA LEU A 72 5.23 -1.66 -4.14
C LEU A 72 5.49 -2.46 -5.43
N LYS A 73 5.11 -3.73 -5.47
CA LYS A 73 5.25 -4.57 -6.68
C LYS A 73 4.43 -4.07 -7.85
N LYS A 74 3.25 -3.49 -7.59
CA LYS A 74 2.42 -2.87 -8.61
C LYS A 74 3.16 -1.68 -9.24
N LEU A 75 3.83 -0.85 -8.42
CA LEU A 75 4.64 0.28 -8.90
C LEU A 75 5.90 -0.18 -9.65
N GLU A 76 6.47 -1.33 -9.27
CA GLU A 76 7.62 -1.95 -9.96
C GLU A 76 7.23 -2.64 -11.29
N GLY A 77 5.93 -2.87 -11.53
CA GLY A 77 5.44 -3.62 -12.70
C GLY A 77 5.51 -5.14 -12.55
N MET A 78 5.83 -5.66 -11.36
CA MET A 78 6.04 -7.09 -11.06
C MET A 78 4.80 -7.79 -10.51
N GLN A 79 3.65 -7.63 -11.16
CA GLN A 79 2.37 -8.08 -10.62
C GLN A 79 2.10 -9.60 -10.65
N ASN A 80 3.07 -10.48 -11.02
CA ASN A 80 2.78 -11.91 -11.22
C ASN A 80 3.85 -12.96 -10.81
N LEU A 81 4.65 -12.77 -9.75
CA LEU A 81 5.69 -13.77 -9.39
C LEU A 81 5.78 -14.19 -7.91
N ARG A 82 4.66 -14.32 -7.20
CA ARG A 82 4.66 -15.13 -5.97
C ARG A 82 3.47 -16.08 -5.96
N LYS A 83 3.63 -17.23 -6.63
CA LYS A 83 2.83 -18.40 -6.28
C LYS A 83 3.17 -18.73 -4.82
N PRO A 84 2.18 -18.99 -3.94
CA PRO A 84 2.46 -19.39 -2.58
C PRO A 84 3.29 -20.67 -2.62
N VAL A 85 4.44 -20.67 -1.93
CA VAL A 85 5.22 -21.90 -1.72
C VAL A 85 4.33 -22.89 -0.97
N THR A 86 4.45 -24.17 -1.27
CA THR A 86 3.52 -25.23 -0.84
C THR A 86 3.21 -25.18 0.67
N SER A 87 4.18 -24.82 1.51
CA SER A 87 3.98 -24.68 2.96
C SER A 87 3.06 -23.51 3.36
N GLU A 88 2.96 -22.43 2.56
CA GLU A 88 2.00 -21.33 2.77
C GLU A 88 0.57 -21.74 2.42
N GLN A 89 0.41 -22.67 1.47
CA GLN A 89 -0.91 -23.24 1.16
C GLN A 89 -1.43 -24.10 2.31
N PHE A 90 -0.55 -24.88 2.96
CA PHE A 90 -0.91 -25.70 4.12
C PHE A 90 -1.42 -24.87 5.31
N ILE A 91 -0.89 -23.66 5.52
CA ILE A 91 -1.38 -22.77 6.60
C ILE A 91 -2.76 -22.17 6.24
N LEU A 92 -3.07 -22.00 4.96
CA LEU A 92 -4.33 -21.39 4.49
C LEU A 92 -5.45 -22.43 4.32
N SER A 93 -5.14 -23.66 3.91
CA SER A 93 -6.09 -24.77 3.91
C SER A 93 -6.11 -25.37 5.31
N GLY A 94 -6.99 -24.87 6.19
CA GLY A 94 -7.16 -25.40 7.54
C GLY A 94 -7.11 -26.93 7.58
N ASN A 95 -6.24 -27.46 8.47
CA ASN A 95 -6.02 -28.87 8.73
C ASN A 95 -7.31 -29.71 8.63
N LYS A 96 -7.43 -30.55 7.59
CA LYS A 96 -8.33 -31.70 7.64
C LYS A 96 -7.54 -32.87 8.23
N MET A 97 -7.58 -33.02 9.56
CA MET A 97 -7.13 -34.23 10.24
C MET A 97 -7.99 -35.40 9.74
N GLY A 98 -7.44 -36.21 8.83
CA GLY A 98 -7.96 -37.55 8.59
C GLY A 98 -7.56 -38.42 9.78
N SER A 99 -8.45 -38.55 10.77
CA SER A 99 -8.29 -39.55 11.83
C SER A 99 -8.44 -40.94 11.20
N HIS A 100 -7.33 -41.63 10.97
CA HIS A 100 -7.36 -43.06 10.71
C HIS A 100 -7.43 -43.76 12.07
N VAL A 101 -8.64 -44.15 12.47
CA VAL A 101 -8.86 -45.09 13.57
C VAL A 101 -8.83 -46.47 12.94
N GLU A 102 -7.74 -47.22 13.12
CA GLU A 102 -7.77 -48.66 12.85
C GLU A 102 -8.57 -49.33 13.97
N ALA A 103 -9.75 -49.85 13.62
CA ALA A 103 -10.49 -50.73 14.50
C ALA A 103 -9.78 -52.09 14.53
N ILE A 104 -9.25 -52.46 15.70
CA ILE A 104 -8.76 -53.81 15.95
C ILE A 104 -9.99 -54.72 16.19
N GLY A 105 -10.14 -55.74 15.33
CA GLY A 105 -11.04 -56.88 15.50
C GLY A 105 -10.85 -57.81 14.28
N THR A 106 -10.49 -59.07 14.42
CA THR A 106 -10.97 -60.12 15.35
C THR A 106 -9.83 -61.07 15.71
#